data_AF-Q75HQ8-F1
#
_entry.id   AF-Q75HQ8-F1
#
_cell.length_a   1.000
_cell.length_b   1.000
_cell.length_c   1.000
_cell.angle_alpha   90.00
_cell.angle_beta   90.00
_cell.angle_gamma   90.00
#
_symmetry.space_group_name_H-M   'P 1'
#
loop_
_entity.id
_entity.type
_entity.pdbx_description
1 polymer ?
#
loop_
_entity_poly.entity_id
_entity_poly.type
_entity_poly.pdbx_seq_one_letter_code
_entity_poly.pdbx_strand_id
1 'polypeptide(L)'
;MSRNPGCTVFIGNLDEKVPERVLYEILIQVGRVVDLHIPRDKETNRSKGYAFAEYETEEIAQYAVKLFSGLVRLHNRTLRFAISGQDKQSSNGNIPVTPKVNPIPPPKPAQLMRSSDTPASQHTVALTERQPQSEKKAARARPMSAKAVVVLCATSFFVGLLLSGRMTLLMPPPSGSVGAASSGHGSRLSLFSDDCEHRHKLDEGNPNDIMNEVSRTHQAIQSLDKSVSSLEMELAVERAKQNGGLGAAVPSKRGRRPPRAFVVIGINTAFSSKKRRDSLRDTWVPRGERLRRLEEKGVVVRFVIGHSATPGGALDRAIDVEDAETRDFMRLDHVEGYHELSSKTRTYFTAAVATWDADFYVKVDDDVHVNLGMLTSRLARYRTRPRVYVGCMKSGPVLSQKGVKYHEPEYWKFGDEGNRYFRHATGQIYAISKDLASYISINQPILHRFANEDVSLGAWLIGLEVEHVDDRSLCCATPPDCEWKKQAGNVCAASFDWSCSGICKSVDRMRAIHSACGEGDGAVSNNFAAAAAA
;
A
#
# COMPACT_ATOMS: atom_id res chain seq x y z
N MET A 1 -15.25 9.37 24.85
CA MET A 1 -14.76 9.78 23.52
C MET A 1 -15.64 10.91 23.04
N SER A 2 -15.05 12.05 22.70
CA SER A 2 -15.75 13.21 22.13
C SER A 2 -15.90 13.00 20.62
N ARG A 3 -17.09 12.62 20.17
CA ARG A 3 -17.44 12.58 18.74
C ARG A 3 -17.50 14.00 18.19
N ASN A 4 -17.02 14.22 16.97
CA ASN A 4 -17.25 15.50 16.29
C ASN A 4 -18.57 15.42 15.48
N PRO A 5 -19.64 16.14 15.86
CA PRO A 5 -20.94 15.97 15.22
C PRO A 5 -20.95 16.37 13.74
N GLY A 6 -20.13 17.35 13.33
CA GLY A 6 -19.99 17.76 11.92
C GLY A 6 -19.44 16.67 11.01
N CYS A 7 -18.50 15.86 11.50
CA CYS A 7 -17.93 14.73 10.75
C CYS A 7 -18.85 13.49 10.71
N THR A 8 -19.95 13.47 11.48
CA THR A 8 -20.78 12.27 11.65
C THR A 8 -22.08 12.36 10.85
N VAL A 9 -22.31 11.41 9.94
CA VAL A 9 -23.54 11.26 9.17
C VAL A 9 -24.45 10.22 9.81
N PHE A 10 -25.68 10.59 10.13
CA PHE A 10 -26.78 9.68 10.46
C PHE A 10 -27.38 9.09 9.18
N ILE A 11 -27.68 7.80 9.21
CA ILE A 11 -28.24 7.05 8.06
C ILE A 11 -29.50 6.32 8.51
N GLY A 12 -30.67 6.85 8.16
CA GLY A 12 -31.98 6.31 8.55
C GLY A 12 -32.69 5.51 7.45
N ASN A 13 -33.75 4.80 7.84
CA ASN A 13 -34.56 3.90 6.99
C ASN A 13 -33.76 2.70 6.42
N LEU A 14 -32.74 2.27 7.15
CA LEU A 14 -31.95 1.08 6.83
C LEU A 14 -32.82 -0.17 7.01
N ASP A 15 -32.85 -1.06 6.02
CA ASP A 15 -33.48 -2.38 6.23
C ASP A 15 -32.59 -3.24 7.13
N GLU A 16 -33.20 -4.04 8.00
CA GLU A 16 -32.49 -4.87 8.97
C GLU A 16 -31.52 -5.87 8.32
N LYS A 17 -31.81 -6.28 7.08
CA LYS A 17 -30.99 -7.22 6.30
C LYS A 17 -29.72 -6.60 5.72
N VAL A 18 -29.56 -5.27 5.75
CA VAL A 18 -28.35 -4.62 5.22
C VAL A 18 -27.15 -4.91 6.14
N PRO A 19 -26.11 -5.61 5.66
CA PRO A 19 -24.88 -5.77 6.43
C PRO A 19 -24.07 -4.46 6.40
N GLU A 20 -23.33 -4.22 7.47
CA GLU A 20 -22.40 -3.08 7.63
C GLU A 20 -21.45 -2.94 6.44
N ARG A 21 -21.01 -4.06 5.84
CA ARG A 21 -20.18 -4.11 4.63
C ARG A 21 -20.81 -3.37 3.45
N VAL A 22 -22.07 -3.64 3.10
CA VAL A 22 -22.75 -3.01 1.94
C VAL A 22 -22.90 -1.51 2.19
N LEU A 23 -23.17 -1.12 3.44
CA LEU A 23 -23.26 0.29 3.80
C LEU A 23 -21.89 1.00 3.71
N TYR A 24 -20.81 0.33 4.15
CA TYR A 24 -19.43 0.82 4.00
C TYR A 24 -19.03 0.99 2.53
N GLU A 25 -19.28 -0.02 1.69
CA GLU A 25 -18.96 -0.02 0.26
C GLU A 25 -19.63 1.14 -0.51
N ILE A 26 -20.81 1.59 -0.05
CA ILE A 26 -21.49 2.79 -0.55
C ILE A 26 -20.83 4.07 0.00
N LEU A 27 -20.60 4.15 1.31
CA LEU A 27 -20.09 5.36 1.97
C LEU A 27 -18.68 5.76 1.50
N ILE A 28 -17.80 4.80 1.20
CA ILE A 28 -16.43 5.07 0.73
C ILE A 28 -16.35 5.68 -0.67
N GLN A 29 -17.45 5.68 -1.45
CA GLN A 29 -17.49 6.35 -2.76
C GLN A 29 -17.39 7.88 -2.65
N VAL A 30 -17.61 8.44 -1.45
CA VAL A 30 -17.51 9.89 -1.18
C VAL A 30 -16.19 10.28 -0.50
N GLY A 31 -15.59 9.39 0.28
CA GLY A 31 -14.34 9.67 0.97
C GLY A 31 -14.05 8.74 2.13
N ARG A 32 -12.99 9.05 2.89
CA ARG A 32 -12.50 8.17 3.95
C ARG A 32 -13.46 8.12 5.15
N VAL A 33 -14.13 6.99 5.29
CA VAL A 33 -14.89 6.61 6.50
C VAL A 33 -13.91 6.17 7.60
N VAL A 34 -13.99 6.82 8.76
CA VAL A 34 -13.17 6.58 9.96
C VAL A 34 -13.83 5.56 10.89
N ASP A 35 -15.14 5.67 11.12
CA ASP A 35 -15.95 4.71 11.88
C ASP A 35 -17.30 4.48 11.18
N LEU A 36 -17.88 3.29 11.33
CA LEU A 36 -19.22 2.95 10.87
C LEU A 36 -19.88 2.03 11.88
N HIS A 37 -21.00 2.47 12.44
CA HIS A 37 -21.71 1.72 13.47
C HIS A 37 -23.20 1.58 13.13
N ILE A 38 -23.68 0.34 13.12
CA ILE A 38 -25.11 0.00 13.06
C ILE A 38 -25.57 -0.41 14.48
N PRO A 39 -26.30 0.45 15.22
CA PRO A 39 -26.86 0.07 16.51
C PRO A 39 -27.80 -1.12 16.40
N ARG A 40 -27.56 -2.15 17.21
CA ARG A 40 -28.41 -3.33 17.34
C ARG A 40 -29.16 -3.31 18.66
N ASP A 41 -30.27 -4.02 18.69
CA ASP A 41 -30.98 -4.34 19.90
C ASP A 41 -30.19 -5.35 20.76
N LYS A 42 -30.27 -5.22 22.09
CA LYS A 42 -29.43 -6.00 23.02
C LYS A 42 -29.96 -7.39 23.33
N GLU A 43 -31.27 -7.60 23.18
CA GLU A 43 -31.93 -8.86 23.53
C GLU A 43 -32.13 -9.72 22.28
N THR A 44 -32.47 -9.08 21.16
CA THR A 44 -32.74 -9.75 19.88
C THR A 44 -31.58 -9.73 18.89
N ASN A 45 -30.52 -8.93 19.13
CA ASN A 45 -29.40 -8.67 18.19
C ASN A 45 -29.83 -8.13 16.80
N ARG A 46 -31.06 -7.66 16.66
CA ARG A 46 -31.63 -7.11 15.42
C ARG A 46 -31.16 -5.67 15.19
N SER A 47 -30.97 -5.26 13.94
CA SER A 47 -30.61 -3.87 13.61
C SER A 47 -31.75 -2.91 13.96
N LYS A 48 -31.45 -1.74 14.52
CA LYS A 48 -32.45 -0.72 14.88
C LYS A 48 -32.95 0.12 13.69
N GLY A 49 -32.57 -0.22 12.46
CA GLY A 49 -33.05 0.44 11.24
C GLY A 49 -32.36 1.77 10.91
N TYR A 50 -31.21 2.03 11.52
CA TYR A 50 -30.34 3.18 11.23
C TYR A 50 -28.87 2.87 11.54
N ALA A 51 -27.97 3.75 11.09
CA ALA A 51 -26.54 3.71 11.33
C ALA A 51 -25.95 5.11 11.55
N PHE A 52 -24.69 5.16 11.97
CA PHE A 52 -23.85 6.37 11.97
C PHE A 52 -22.52 6.08 11.27
N ALA A 53 -22.06 7.00 10.43
CA ALA A 53 -20.74 6.98 9.79
C ALA A 53 -19.96 8.24 10.16
N GLU A 54 -18.75 8.10 10.70
CA GLU A 54 -17.84 9.23 10.95
C GLU A 54 -16.85 9.30 9.78
N TYR A 55 -16.78 10.43 9.09
CA TYR A 55 -15.84 10.71 8.00
C TYR A 55 -14.61 11.46 8.51
N GLU A 56 -13.53 11.47 7.72
CA GLU A 56 -12.28 12.15 8.05
C GLU A 56 -12.42 13.68 8.21
N THR A 57 -13.33 14.31 7.46
CA THR A 57 -13.62 15.75 7.57
C THR A 57 -15.13 16.05 7.48
N GLU A 58 -15.53 17.24 7.92
CA GLU A 58 -16.93 17.69 7.84
C GLU A 58 -17.38 17.94 6.40
N GLU A 59 -16.49 18.42 5.52
CA GLU A 59 -16.81 18.65 4.10
C GLU A 59 -17.20 17.33 3.40
N ILE A 60 -16.49 16.24 3.71
CA ILE A 60 -16.81 14.89 3.21
C ILE A 60 -18.16 14.43 3.76
N ALA A 61 -18.44 14.65 5.05
CA ALA A 61 -19.73 14.31 5.67
C ALA A 61 -20.91 15.09 5.05
N GLN A 62 -20.75 16.40 4.83
CA GLN A 62 -21.73 17.24 4.16
C GLN A 62 -21.94 16.85 2.70
N TYR A 63 -20.88 16.45 1.99
CA TYR A 63 -20.98 15.95 0.61
C TYR A 63 -21.68 14.58 0.54
N ALA A 64 -21.42 13.68 1.50
CA ALA A 64 -22.11 12.38 1.61
C ALA A 64 -23.62 12.54 1.79
N VAL A 65 -24.04 13.48 2.65
CA VAL A 65 -25.47 13.80 2.86
C VAL A 65 -26.12 14.30 1.56
N LYS A 66 -25.43 15.17 0.81
CA LYS A 66 -25.93 15.72 -0.47
C LYS A 66 -25.99 14.66 -1.58
N LEU A 67 -24.99 13.77 -1.68
CA LEU A 67 -24.92 12.79 -2.76
C LEU A 67 -25.86 11.59 -2.55
N PHE A 68 -25.91 11.02 -1.34
CA PHE A 68 -26.59 9.73 -1.13
C PHE A 68 -28.09 9.85 -0.80
N SER A 69 -28.55 11.02 -0.34
CA SER A 69 -29.96 11.25 0.00
C SER A 69 -30.88 11.07 -1.20
N GLY A 70 -31.89 10.20 -1.07
CA GLY A 70 -32.84 9.90 -2.16
C GLY A 70 -32.32 8.90 -3.19
N LEU A 71 -31.00 8.83 -3.44
CA LEU A 71 -30.42 7.92 -4.44
C LEU A 71 -30.26 6.49 -3.92
N VAL A 72 -29.75 6.30 -2.71
CA VAL A 72 -29.38 4.96 -2.22
C VAL A 72 -30.62 4.15 -1.81
N ARG A 73 -30.91 3.08 -2.56
CA ARG A 73 -32.02 2.14 -2.30
C ARG A 73 -31.52 0.74 -2.00
N LEU A 74 -31.78 0.24 -0.78
CA LEU A 74 -31.44 -1.12 -0.34
C LEU A 74 -32.69 -1.85 0.15
N HIS A 75 -32.87 -3.11 -0.25
CA HIS A 75 -34.08 -3.91 0.03
C HIS A 75 -35.40 -3.15 -0.18
N ASN A 76 -35.51 -2.43 -1.30
CA ASN A 76 -36.64 -1.56 -1.67
C ASN A 76 -36.87 -0.31 -0.78
N ARG A 77 -36.07 -0.08 0.26
CA ARG A 77 -36.09 1.15 1.08
C ARG A 77 -35.09 2.17 0.55
N THR A 78 -35.51 3.41 0.39
CA THR A 78 -34.59 4.54 0.15
C THR A 78 -34.00 5.00 1.49
N LEU A 79 -32.68 5.04 1.59
CA LEU A 79 -31.98 5.53 2.78
C LEU A 79 -32.06 7.07 2.87
N ARG A 80 -32.01 7.58 4.10
CA ARG A 80 -31.98 9.03 4.39
C ARG A 80 -30.68 9.37 5.10
N PHE A 81 -29.93 10.35 4.61
CA PHE A 81 -28.66 10.79 5.19
C PHE A 81 -28.83 12.19 5.77
N ALA A 82 -28.27 12.45 6.95
CA ALA A 82 -28.31 13.76 7.60
C ALA A 82 -27.07 13.98 8.49
N ILE A 83 -26.70 15.22 8.78
CA ILE A 83 -25.62 15.51 9.75
C ILE A 83 -26.12 15.22 11.17
N SER A 84 -25.34 14.43 11.92
CA SER A 84 -25.73 13.85 13.21
C SER A 84 -25.92 14.91 14.29
N GLY A 85 -27.18 15.30 14.50
CA GLY A 85 -27.61 16.23 15.55
C GLY A 85 -28.33 17.48 15.04
N GLN A 86 -28.44 17.67 13.72
CA GLN A 86 -29.11 18.84 13.14
C GLN A 86 -30.60 18.60 12.81
N ASP A 87 -31.03 17.36 12.58
CA ASP A 87 -32.44 17.04 12.28
C ASP A 87 -33.34 17.11 13.53
N LYS A 88 -33.96 18.29 13.72
CA LYS A 88 -35.10 18.48 14.62
C LYS A 88 -36.21 19.38 14.06
N GLN A 89 -36.59 19.14 12.81
CA GLN A 89 -37.87 19.61 12.24
C GLN A 89 -38.59 18.47 11.51
N SER A 90 -39.92 18.53 11.48
CA SER A 90 -40.79 17.40 11.16
C SER A 90 -42.05 17.82 10.43
N SER A 91 -42.43 17.10 9.37
CA SER A 91 -43.84 16.96 8.94
C SER A 91 -44.04 15.86 7.90
N ASN A 92 -45.31 15.46 7.73
CA ASN A 92 -45.78 14.40 6.84
C ASN A 92 -45.96 14.91 5.39
N GLY A 93 -46.02 14.00 4.40
CA GLY A 93 -46.60 14.35 3.09
C GLY A 93 -46.39 13.35 1.95
N ASN A 94 -47.41 12.52 1.69
CA ASN A 94 -47.77 11.85 0.42
C ASN A 94 -46.75 10.97 -0.36
N ILE A 95 -47.28 9.91 -0.98
CA ILE A 95 -46.55 8.94 -1.84
C ILE A 95 -46.98 9.13 -3.31
N PRO A 96 -46.05 9.37 -4.25
CA PRO A 96 -46.31 9.18 -5.68
C PRO A 96 -46.20 7.69 -6.06
N VAL A 97 -47.19 7.17 -6.79
CA VAL A 97 -47.18 5.78 -7.31
C VAL A 97 -46.47 5.73 -8.66
N THR A 98 -45.60 4.74 -8.87
CA THR A 98 -44.96 4.42 -10.16
C THR A 98 -45.17 2.95 -10.54
N PRO A 99 -45.13 2.59 -11.84
CA PRO A 99 -45.83 1.41 -12.35
C PRO A 99 -45.11 0.07 -12.12
N LYS A 100 -45.90 -1.02 -12.14
CA LYS A 100 -45.41 -2.40 -12.06
C LYS A 100 -44.75 -2.85 -13.37
N VAL A 101 -43.68 -3.63 -13.24
CA VAL A 101 -43.14 -4.49 -14.30
C VAL A 101 -43.07 -5.92 -13.75
N ASN A 102 -43.46 -6.92 -14.54
CA ASN A 102 -43.57 -8.31 -14.09
C ASN A 102 -42.22 -9.06 -14.20
N PRO A 103 -41.83 -9.89 -13.20
CA PRO A 103 -40.63 -10.73 -13.30
C PRO A 103 -40.81 -11.92 -14.26
N ILE A 104 -39.70 -12.32 -14.91
CA ILE A 104 -39.57 -13.58 -15.67
C ILE A 104 -39.07 -14.68 -14.70
N PRO A 105 -39.60 -15.92 -14.75
CA PRO A 105 -39.19 -17.00 -13.83
C PRO A 105 -37.86 -17.67 -14.21
N PRO A 106 -37.07 -18.15 -13.24
CA PRO A 106 -35.83 -18.89 -13.48
C PRO A 106 -36.07 -20.38 -13.81
N PRO A 107 -35.12 -21.07 -14.48
CA PRO A 107 -35.20 -22.51 -14.76
C PRO A 107 -35.00 -23.39 -13.51
N LYS A 108 -35.51 -24.62 -13.57
CA LYS A 108 -35.43 -25.62 -12.47
C LYS A 108 -34.12 -26.42 -12.50
N PRO A 109 -33.61 -26.89 -11.34
CA PRO A 109 -32.50 -27.86 -11.29
C PRO A 109 -32.95 -29.27 -11.71
N ALA A 110 -32.03 -30.03 -12.31
CA ALA A 110 -32.23 -31.45 -12.62
C ALA A 110 -31.93 -32.34 -11.41
N GLN A 111 -32.52 -33.54 -11.35
CA GLN A 111 -32.42 -34.46 -10.21
C GLN A 111 -31.27 -35.47 -10.30
N LEU A 112 -30.91 -35.96 -9.12
CA LEU A 112 -29.97 -37.04 -8.83
C LEU A 112 -30.34 -38.37 -9.52
N MET A 113 -29.33 -39.17 -9.87
CA MET A 113 -29.46 -40.61 -10.08
C MET A 113 -28.45 -41.35 -9.20
N ARG A 114 -28.76 -42.61 -8.85
CA ARG A 114 -28.09 -43.37 -7.78
C ARG A 114 -27.80 -44.81 -8.23
N SER A 115 -26.61 -45.29 -7.90
CA SER A 115 -26.23 -46.71 -7.87
C SER A 115 -25.37 -46.97 -6.62
N SER A 116 -25.13 -48.23 -6.26
CA SER A 116 -24.78 -48.61 -4.88
C SER A 116 -23.79 -49.77 -4.74
N ASP A 117 -23.24 -49.91 -3.53
CA ASP A 117 -22.62 -51.11 -2.93
C ASP A 117 -21.25 -51.56 -3.51
N THR A 118 -20.29 -52.16 -2.80
CA THR A 118 -19.88 -52.34 -1.37
C THR A 118 -18.42 -52.92 -1.39
N PRO A 119 -17.72 -53.27 -0.28
CA PRO A 119 -17.77 -52.82 1.13
C PRO A 119 -16.38 -52.43 1.75
N ALA A 120 -16.45 -51.83 2.94
CA ALA A 120 -15.54 -51.92 4.11
C ALA A 120 -14.00 -52.17 3.96
N SER A 121 -13.24 -51.29 4.62
CA SER A 121 -12.34 -51.73 5.71
C SER A 121 -12.31 -50.68 6.83
N GLN A 122 -11.95 -51.09 8.04
CA GLN A 122 -11.95 -50.25 9.26
C GLN A 122 -10.52 -50.01 9.75
N HIS A 123 -10.25 -48.83 10.33
CA HIS A 123 -9.28 -48.72 11.42
C HIS A 123 -9.64 -47.58 12.37
N THR A 124 -9.75 -47.91 13.66
CA THR A 124 -10.19 -47.00 14.73
C THR A 124 -9.03 -46.74 15.68
N VAL A 125 -8.76 -45.46 16.00
CA VAL A 125 -8.07 -45.07 17.24
C VAL A 125 -8.80 -43.85 17.81
N ALA A 126 -9.04 -43.86 19.13
CA ALA A 126 -9.89 -42.87 19.79
C ALA A 126 -9.14 -41.61 20.23
N LEU A 127 -9.89 -40.52 20.46
CA LEU A 127 -9.41 -39.40 21.27
C LEU A 127 -9.10 -39.87 22.70
N THR A 128 -8.15 -39.21 23.36
CA THR A 128 -8.05 -39.22 24.83
C THR A 128 -7.93 -37.80 25.34
N GLU A 129 -8.86 -37.41 26.21
CA GLU A 129 -8.89 -36.12 26.88
C GLU A 129 -7.78 -35.99 27.93
N ARG A 130 -7.28 -34.78 28.16
CA ARG A 130 -6.57 -34.41 29.40
C ARG A 130 -6.96 -33.01 29.84
N GLN A 131 -7.40 -32.91 31.10
CA GLN A 131 -7.78 -31.65 31.74
C GLN A 131 -6.55 -30.77 32.07
N PRO A 132 -6.70 -29.44 32.14
CA PRO A 132 -5.62 -28.53 32.50
C PRO A 132 -5.37 -28.49 34.02
N GLN A 133 -4.10 -28.35 34.43
CA GLN A 133 -3.72 -27.97 35.79
C GLN A 133 -3.50 -26.46 35.92
N SER A 134 -3.68 -25.95 37.13
CA SER A 134 -3.61 -24.53 37.48
C SER A 134 -2.23 -24.10 37.99
N GLU A 135 -1.87 -22.84 37.76
CA GLU A 135 -1.02 -21.92 38.57
C GLU A 135 -0.90 -20.60 37.76
N LYS A 136 -0.70 -19.37 38.28
CA LYS A 136 -0.72 -18.77 39.63
C LYS A 136 -1.24 -17.33 39.48
N LYS A 137 -1.90 -16.74 40.49
CA LYS A 137 -2.49 -15.38 40.40
C LYS A 137 -1.45 -14.28 40.66
N ALA A 138 -1.36 -13.28 39.78
CA ALA A 138 -0.67 -12.01 40.04
C ALA A 138 -1.57 -11.00 40.78
N ALA A 139 -0.97 -10.07 41.53
CA ALA A 139 -1.70 -9.15 42.40
C ALA A 139 -2.41 -8.01 41.64
N ARG A 140 -3.64 -7.67 42.06
CA ARG A 140 -4.46 -6.62 41.47
C ARG A 140 -4.20 -5.27 42.15
N ALA A 141 -3.63 -4.31 41.43
CA ALA A 141 -3.50 -2.93 41.89
C ALA A 141 -4.90 -2.32 42.18
N ARG A 142 -5.00 -1.49 43.24
CA ARG A 142 -6.23 -0.78 43.58
C ARG A 142 -6.46 0.39 42.62
N PRO A 143 -7.69 0.59 42.08
CA PRO A 143 -7.98 1.74 41.24
C PRO A 143 -7.95 3.04 42.05
N MET A 144 -7.41 4.12 41.47
CA MET A 144 -7.45 5.45 42.07
C MET A 144 -8.87 6.03 42.02
N SER A 145 -9.23 6.81 43.05
CA SER A 145 -10.51 7.52 43.09
C SER A 145 -10.60 8.57 41.98
N ALA A 146 -11.75 8.70 41.32
CA ALA A 146 -11.99 9.70 40.29
C ALA A 146 -11.72 11.14 40.78
N LYS A 147 -11.90 11.42 42.08
CA LYS A 147 -11.56 12.71 42.70
C LYS A 147 -10.06 13.03 42.58
N ALA A 148 -9.18 12.03 42.67
CA ALA A 148 -7.74 12.24 42.51
C ALA A 148 -7.37 12.56 41.06
N VAL A 149 -8.03 11.93 40.08
CA VAL A 149 -7.81 12.19 38.65
C VAL A 149 -8.18 13.63 38.30
N VAL A 150 -9.34 14.13 38.77
CA VAL A 150 -9.78 15.51 38.52
C VAL A 150 -8.78 16.54 39.06
N VAL A 151 -8.24 16.33 40.28
CA VAL A 151 -7.22 17.20 40.86
C VAL A 151 -5.93 17.19 40.02
N LEU A 152 -5.49 16.01 39.56
CA LEU A 152 -4.27 15.85 38.77
C LEU A 152 -4.38 16.48 37.37
N CYS A 153 -5.57 16.46 36.76
CA CYS A 153 -5.84 17.18 35.52
C CYS A 153 -5.91 18.70 35.72
N ALA A 154 -6.55 19.17 36.80
CA ALA A 154 -6.66 20.60 37.10
C ALA A 154 -5.30 21.26 37.33
N THR A 155 -4.40 20.62 38.10
CA THR A 155 -3.05 21.17 38.34
C THR A 155 -2.23 21.26 37.07
N SER A 156 -2.28 20.24 36.19
CA SER A 156 -1.60 20.30 34.89
C SER A 156 -2.11 21.41 33.96
N PHE A 157 -3.40 21.75 34.02
CA PHE A 157 -3.99 22.82 33.22
C PHE A 157 -3.50 24.22 33.66
N PHE A 158 -3.48 24.49 34.97
CA PHE A 158 -2.99 25.79 35.48
C PHE A 158 -1.48 25.97 35.32
N VAL A 159 -0.68 24.90 35.44
CA VAL A 159 0.76 24.94 35.11
C VAL A 159 0.97 25.23 33.62
N GLY A 160 0.18 24.62 32.73
CA GLY A 160 0.22 24.90 31.30
C GLY A 160 -0.10 26.36 30.95
N LEU A 161 -1.09 26.97 31.63
CA LEU A 161 -1.43 28.38 31.45
C LEU A 161 -0.30 29.33 31.86
N LEU A 162 0.33 29.08 33.00
CA LEU A 162 1.46 29.90 33.49
C LEU A 162 2.69 29.81 32.57
N LEU A 163 2.97 28.61 32.01
CA LEU A 163 4.07 28.41 31.06
C LEU A 163 3.78 28.96 29.65
N SER A 164 2.52 29.30 29.32
CA SER A 164 2.10 29.76 27.99
C SER A 164 2.00 31.29 27.84
N GLY A 165 2.36 32.08 28.88
CA GLY A 165 2.50 33.54 28.79
C GLY A 165 1.24 34.37 28.55
N ARG A 166 0.04 33.75 28.49
CA ARG A 166 -1.23 34.43 28.16
C ARG A 166 -1.98 34.92 29.40
N MET A 167 -1.44 35.90 30.12
CA MET A 167 -2.07 36.47 31.32
C MET A 167 -2.32 37.98 31.26
N THR A 168 -2.73 38.48 30.09
CA THR A 168 -3.09 39.90 29.84
C THR A 168 -4.35 40.01 28.96
N LEU A 169 -5.50 39.59 29.49
CA LEU A 169 -6.79 39.68 28.78
C LEU A 169 -7.97 39.98 29.72
N LEU A 170 -7.77 40.92 30.66
CA LEU A 170 -8.75 41.30 31.69
C LEU A 170 -8.52 42.75 32.20
N MET A 171 -8.68 43.76 31.32
CA MET A 171 -9.13 45.14 31.65
C MET A 171 -9.28 46.00 30.36
N PRO A 172 -10.30 46.88 30.25
CA PRO A 172 -10.42 47.99 29.28
C PRO A 172 -10.04 49.34 29.94
N PRO A 173 -10.24 50.57 29.37
CA PRO A 173 -10.76 51.02 28.06
C PRO A 173 -9.65 51.82 27.30
N PRO A 174 -9.83 52.89 26.46
CA PRO A 174 -11.02 53.55 25.88
C PRO A 174 -10.98 53.74 24.33
N SER A 175 -10.92 54.97 23.82
CA SER A 175 -11.23 55.38 22.45
C SER A 175 -10.26 56.44 21.86
N GLY A 176 -10.10 56.47 20.54
CA GLY A 176 -9.33 57.48 19.78
C GLY A 176 -9.49 57.29 18.26
N SER A 177 -9.23 58.30 17.44
CA SER A 177 -9.56 58.32 16.00
C SER A 177 -8.57 59.11 15.12
N VAL A 178 -8.79 59.04 13.79
CA VAL A 178 -8.20 59.86 12.69
C VAL A 178 -6.84 59.42 12.11
N GLY A 179 -6.73 59.45 10.77
CA GLY A 179 -5.47 59.57 10.01
C GLY A 179 -4.94 58.30 9.30
N ALA A 180 -4.37 58.34 8.08
CA ALA A 180 -4.84 58.78 6.75
C ALA A 180 -3.62 58.93 5.79
N ALA A 181 -3.73 58.44 4.54
CA ALA A 181 -2.75 58.62 3.42
C ALA A 181 -1.31 58.07 3.64
N SER A 182 -0.40 57.91 2.65
CA SER A 182 -0.41 57.52 1.20
C SER A 182 1.08 57.25 0.82
N SER A 183 1.57 56.73 -0.33
CA SER A 183 1.09 56.26 -1.65
C SER A 183 2.15 55.24 -2.19
N GLY A 184 2.11 54.56 -3.34
CA GLY A 184 1.14 54.48 -4.45
C GLY A 184 1.75 54.87 -5.82
N HIS A 185 1.94 53.91 -6.74
CA HIS A 185 2.01 54.07 -8.22
C HIS A 185 2.01 52.70 -8.94
N GLY A 186 1.36 52.57 -10.11
CA GLY A 186 1.25 51.28 -10.82
C GLY A 186 0.20 51.19 -11.94
N SER A 187 0.10 52.21 -12.78
CA SER A 187 -0.82 52.32 -13.94
C SER A 187 -0.44 51.32 -15.09
N ARG A 188 -1.28 50.97 -16.10
CA ARG A 188 -2.61 51.45 -16.54
C ARG A 188 -3.20 50.47 -17.60
N LEU A 189 -4.53 50.24 -17.60
CA LEU A 189 -5.49 50.04 -18.75
C LEU A 189 -5.14 49.12 -19.97
N SER A 190 -6.07 48.57 -20.77
CA SER A 190 -7.55 48.64 -20.88
C SER A 190 -8.09 47.52 -21.83
N LEU A 191 -9.43 47.47 -21.98
CA LEU A 191 -10.31 46.76 -22.95
C LEU A 191 -11.13 45.64 -22.27
N PHE A 192 -12.46 45.61 -22.33
CA PHE A 192 -13.47 46.63 -22.72
C PHE A 192 -14.64 46.59 -21.71
N SER A 193 -15.48 47.62 -21.71
CA SER A 193 -16.78 47.63 -21.01
C SER A 193 -17.87 47.81 -22.07
N ASP A 194 -18.98 47.11 -21.93
CA ASP A 194 -20.24 47.40 -22.63
C ASP A 194 -21.43 46.94 -21.78
N ASP A 195 -22.62 47.48 -22.10
CA ASP A 195 -23.73 47.70 -21.17
C ASP A 195 -24.30 46.50 -20.40
N CYS A 196 -24.47 46.72 -19.08
CA CYS A 196 -25.40 45.98 -18.24
C CYS A 196 -26.75 46.71 -18.12
N GLU A 197 -27.57 46.77 -19.17
CA GLU A 197 -29.03 46.80 -18.96
C GLU A 197 -29.87 46.34 -20.17
N HIS A 198 -30.38 45.10 -20.12
CA HIS A 198 -31.73 44.83 -20.62
C HIS A 198 -32.37 43.67 -19.85
N ARG A 199 -33.54 43.93 -19.23
CA ARG A 199 -34.33 42.90 -18.56
C ARG A 199 -34.97 41.96 -19.59
N HIS A 200 -34.30 40.85 -19.90
CA HIS A 200 -35.03 39.64 -20.27
C HIS A 200 -35.32 38.81 -19.01
N LYS A 201 -36.55 38.31 -18.91
CA LYS A 201 -36.93 37.34 -17.88
C LYS A 201 -36.11 36.08 -18.15
N LEU A 202 -35.25 35.69 -17.21
CA LEU A 202 -34.79 34.32 -17.18
C LEU A 202 -35.99 33.47 -16.79
N ASP A 203 -36.35 32.56 -17.69
CA ASP A 203 -37.42 31.58 -17.52
C ASP A 203 -37.08 30.64 -16.34
N GLU A 204 -38.07 29.94 -15.79
CA GLU A 204 -37.82 28.97 -14.71
C GLU A 204 -37.12 27.72 -15.28
N GLY A 205 -35.79 27.84 -15.42
CA GLY A 205 -34.90 26.80 -15.91
C GLY A 205 -35.13 25.49 -15.17
N ASN A 206 -35.77 24.55 -15.87
CA ASN A 206 -36.17 23.25 -15.35
C ASN A 206 -34.96 22.59 -14.65
N PRO A 207 -35.09 22.03 -13.42
CA PRO A 207 -33.98 21.35 -12.75
C PRO A 207 -33.28 20.27 -13.59
N ASN A 208 -33.99 19.69 -14.57
CA ASN A 208 -33.44 18.78 -15.55
C ASN A 208 -32.38 19.42 -16.48
N ASP A 209 -32.43 20.72 -16.78
CA ASP A 209 -31.43 21.37 -17.63
C ASP A 209 -30.12 21.66 -16.88
N ILE A 210 -30.17 22.06 -15.60
CA ILE A 210 -28.96 22.15 -14.76
C ILE A 210 -28.34 20.75 -14.61
N MET A 211 -29.16 19.71 -14.42
CA MET A 211 -28.67 18.33 -14.38
C MET A 211 -28.14 17.84 -15.74
N ASN A 212 -28.73 18.27 -16.86
CA ASN A 212 -28.19 18.01 -18.20
C ASN A 212 -26.85 18.72 -18.41
N GLU A 213 -26.70 19.96 -17.94
CA GLU A 213 -25.47 20.76 -18.07
C GLU A 213 -24.34 20.21 -17.20
N VAL A 214 -24.64 19.83 -15.95
CA VAL A 214 -23.70 19.12 -15.07
C VAL A 214 -23.35 17.73 -15.63
N SER A 215 -24.31 17.02 -16.24
CA SER A 215 -24.07 15.73 -16.89
C SER A 215 -23.20 15.87 -18.15
N ARG A 216 -23.48 16.86 -19.02
CA ARG A 216 -22.64 17.24 -20.16
C ARG A 216 -21.24 17.65 -19.70
N THR A 217 -21.12 18.34 -18.56
CA THR A 217 -19.82 18.71 -17.97
C THR A 217 -19.05 17.48 -17.49
N HIS A 218 -19.70 16.53 -16.82
CA HIS A 218 -19.07 15.26 -16.42
C HIS A 218 -18.71 14.38 -17.64
N GLN A 219 -19.54 14.35 -18.68
CA GLN A 219 -19.23 13.68 -19.95
C GLN A 219 -18.07 14.36 -20.67
N ALA A 220 -17.99 15.69 -20.64
CA ALA A 220 -16.85 16.44 -21.17
C ALA A 220 -15.57 16.13 -20.38
N ILE A 221 -15.61 16.07 -19.05
CA ILE A 221 -14.48 15.67 -18.20
C ILE A 221 -14.05 14.22 -18.48
N GLN A 222 -14.97 13.25 -18.51
CA GLN A 222 -14.63 11.86 -18.83
C GLN A 222 -14.11 11.69 -20.27
N SER A 223 -14.63 12.47 -21.22
CA SER A 223 -14.10 12.54 -22.59
C SER A 223 -12.71 13.15 -22.61
N LEU A 224 -12.45 14.16 -21.78
CA LEU A 224 -11.15 14.81 -21.63
C LEU A 224 -10.13 13.86 -20.98
N ASP A 225 -10.45 13.18 -19.88
CA ASP A 225 -9.58 12.18 -19.24
C ASP A 225 -9.23 11.03 -20.19
N LYS A 226 -10.22 10.56 -20.96
CA LYS A 226 -10.01 9.54 -22.00
C LYS A 226 -9.15 10.10 -23.15
N SER A 227 -9.33 11.36 -23.52
CA SER A 227 -8.52 12.03 -24.55
C SER A 227 -7.09 12.28 -24.04
N VAL A 228 -6.89 12.63 -22.78
CA VAL A 228 -5.58 12.75 -22.12
C VAL A 228 -4.90 11.40 -22.11
N SER A 229 -5.58 10.34 -21.65
CA SER A 229 -5.04 8.97 -21.66
C SER A 229 -4.67 8.50 -23.09
N SER A 230 -5.49 8.85 -24.09
CA SER A 230 -5.21 8.55 -25.50
C SER A 230 -4.03 9.36 -26.04
N LEU A 231 -3.97 10.66 -25.73
CA LEU A 231 -2.89 11.56 -26.14
C LEU A 231 -1.58 11.25 -25.40
N GLU A 232 -1.61 10.73 -24.17
CA GLU A 232 -0.43 10.22 -23.46
C GLU A 232 0.09 8.93 -24.10
N MET A 233 -0.81 8.05 -24.53
CA MET A 233 -0.46 6.83 -25.27
C MET A 233 0.08 7.15 -26.67
N GLU A 234 -0.56 8.07 -27.41
CA GLU A 234 -0.06 8.58 -28.69
C GLU A 234 1.26 9.33 -28.51
N LEU A 235 1.41 10.17 -27.48
CA LEU A 235 2.66 10.86 -27.16
C LEU A 235 3.77 9.88 -26.75
N ALA A 236 3.44 8.75 -26.10
CA ALA A 236 4.41 7.68 -25.84
C ALA A 236 4.85 6.98 -27.14
N VAL A 237 3.89 6.71 -28.05
CA VAL A 237 4.16 6.15 -29.39
C VAL A 237 4.97 7.12 -30.27
N GLU A 238 4.64 8.41 -30.27
CA GLU A 238 5.37 9.43 -31.02
C GLU A 238 6.73 9.77 -30.37
N ARG A 239 6.88 9.71 -29.05
CA ARG A 239 8.21 9.75 -28.40
C ARG A 239 9.07 8.54 -28.79
N ALA A 240 8.46 7.35 -28.92
CA ALA A 240 9.16 6.17 -29.42
C ALA A 240 9.57 6.31 -30.90
N LYS A 241 8.77 6.99 -31.73
CA LYS A 241 9.09 7.32 -33.13
C LYS A 241 10.10 8.47 -33.28
N GLN A 242 10.02 9.53 -32.48
CA GLN A 242 10.92 10.70 -32.55
C GLN A 242 12.34 10.40 -32.07
N ASN A 243 12.54 9.41 -31.20
CA ASN A 243 13.86 8.80 -30.99
C ASN A 243 14.45 8.16 -32.27
N GLY A 244 13.69 8.11 -33.37
CA GLY A 244 14.08 7.67 -34.70
C GLY A 244 14.40 8.78 -35.72
N GLY A 245 14.46 10.08 -35.38
CA GLY A 245 15.08 11.06 -36.28
C GLY A 245 14.80 12.56 -36.06
N LEU A 246 15.88 13.35 -36.22
CA LEU A 246 15.93 14.82 -36.42
C LEU A 246 15.35 15.71 -35.28
N GLY A 247 16.06 16.69 -34.73
CA GLY A 247 17.46 17.11 -34.98
C GLY A 247 17.77 18.50 -34.39
N ALA A 248 18.11 18.57 -33.10
CA ALA A 248 18.58 19.79 -32.41
C ALA A 248 19.77 19.48 -31.48
N ALA A 249 20.64 20.47 -31.26
CA ALA A 249 21.99 20.22 -30.72
C ALA A 249 22.03 19.92 -29.20
N VAL A 250 22.14 18.63 -28.86
CA VAL A 250 22.58 18.15 -27.55
C VAL A 250 23.88 17.35 -27.72
N PRO A 251 24.92 17.51 -26.89
CA PRO A 251 26.19 16.80 -27.05
C PRO A 251 26.02 15.28 -27.06
N SER A 252 26.54 14.62 -28.10
CA SER A 252 26.32 13.19 -28.34
C SER A 252 26.99 12.28 -27.29
N LYS A 253 26.26 11.94 -26.24
CA LYS A 253 26.39 10.62 -25.62
C LYS A 253 25.62 9.64 -26.50
N ARG A 254 26.34 8.98 -27.42
CA ARG A 254 25.86 7.84 -28.21
C ARG A 254 24.98 6.92 -27.35
N GLY A 255 23.87 6.43 -27.88
CA GLY A 255 22.97 5.49 -27.21
C GLY A 255 23.70 4.25 -26.72
N ARG A 256 24.18 4.31 -25.47
CA ARG A 256 25.01 3.27 -24.86
C ARG A 256 24.05 2.24 -24.30
N ARG A 257 24.09 1.00 -24.84
CA ARG A 257 23.36 -0.13 -24.25
C ARG A 257 23.66 -0.18 -22.75
N PRO A 258 22.66 -0.48 -21.88
CA PRO A 258 22.89 -0.60 -20.45
C PRO A 258 24.09 -1.52 -20.16
N PRO A 259 24.95 -1.18 -19.18
CA PRO A 259 26.07 -2.02 -18.82
C PRO A 259 25.59 -3.42 -18.45
N ARG A 260 26.23 -4.45 -19.03
CA ARG A 260 25.89 -5.84 -18.72
C ARG A 260 26.26 -6.19 -17.28
N ALA A 261 25.36 -6.93 -16.64
CA ALA A 261 25.57 -7.54 -15.34
C ALA A 261 25.18 -9.03 -15.42
N PHE A 262 25.60 -9.80 -14.44
CA PHE A 262 25.04 -11.11 -14.15
C PHE A 262 23.84 -10.97 -13.19
N VAL A 263 23.99 -10.22 -12.10
CA VAL A 263 22.91 -10.00 -11.11
C VAL A 263 22.85 -8.53 -10.66
N VAL A 264 21.64 -7.96 -10.60
CA VAL A 264 21.37 -6.68 -9.93
C VAL A 264 20.56 -6.94 -8.67
N ILE A 265 21.03 -6.46 -7.52
CA ILE A 265 20.46 -6.72 -6.19
C ILE A 265 19.98 -5.40 -5.59
N GLY A 266 18.66 -5.24 -5.49
CA GLY A 266 18.00 -4.11 -4.85
C GLY A 266 17.60 -4.42 -3.41
N ILE A 267 18.18 -3.68 -2.47
CA ILE A 267 17.86 -3.77 -1.03
C ILE A 267 16.80 -2.70 -0.72
N ASN A 268 15.53 -3.09 -0.63
CA ASN A 268 14.44 -2.19 -0.27
C ASN A 268 14.65 -1.65 1.16
N THR A 269 14.75 -0.33 1.27
CA THR A 269 15.03 0.39 2.53
C THR A 269 14.14 1.62 2.68
N ALA A 270 14.02 2.20 3.87
CA ALA A 270 13.20 3.39 4.14
C ALA A 270 14.04 4.55 4.71
N PHE A 271 13.48 5.77 4.75
CA PHE A 271 14.14 6.94 5.34
C PHE A 271 14.59 6.70 6.80
N SER A 272 13.76 6.03 7.60
CA SER A 272 14.05 5.67 9.00
C SER A 272 15.12 4.58 9.17
N SER A 273 15.45 3.84 8.10
CA SER A 273 16.31 2.65 8.17
C SER A 273 17.81 2.91 8.13
N LYS A 274 18.31 4.14 8.29
CA LYS A 274 19.77 4.41 8.15
C LYS A 274 20.64 3.44 8.97
N LYS A 275 20.29 3.20 10.24
CA LYS A 275 21.04 2.27 11.12
C LYS A 275 21.06 0.82 10.61
N ARG A 276 20.07 0.40 9.81
CA ARG A 276 20.06 -0.90 9.12
C ARG A 276 21.02 -0.89 7.93
N ARG A 277 20.95 0.12 7.06
CA ARG A 277 21.92 0.28 5.96
C ARG A 277 23.37 0.30 6.47
N ASP A 278 23.61 1.02 7.56
CA ASP A 278 24.92 1.07 8.20
C ASP A 278 25.36 -0.32 8.73
N SER A 279 24.48 -1.11 9.37
CA SER A 279 24.84 -2.46 9.84
C SER A 279 25.02 -3.49 8.70
N LEU A 280 24.34 -3.28 7.56
CA LEU A 280 24.54 -4.04 6.32
C LEU A 280 25.88 -3.70 5.66
N ARG A 281 26.24 -2.40 5.56
CA ARG A 281 27.53 -1.90 5.08
C ARG A 281 28.72 -2.32 5.95
N ASP A 282 28.47 -2.53 7.25
CA ASP A 282 29.42 -3.08 8.23
C ASP A 282 29.52 -4.63 8.17
N THR A 283 28.78 -5.28 7.29
CA THR A 283 28.77 -6.75 7.15
C THR A 283 28.85 -7.20 5.69
N TRP A 284 27.72 -7.49 5.04
CA TRP A 284 27.70 -8.14 3.72
C TRP A 284 27.57 -7.20 2.52
N VAL A 285 27.20 -5.93 2.72
CA VAL A 285 27.16 -4.93 1.63
C VAL A 285 28.54 -4.28 1.49
N PRO A 286 29.26 -4.50 0.38
CA PRO A 286 30.60 -3.95 0.21
C PRO A 286 30.56 -2.43 -0.04
N ARG A 287 31.63 -1.74 0.35
CA ARG A 287 31.82 -0.29 0.16
C ARG A 287 33.06 0.03 -0.68
N GLY A 288 33.08 1.20 -1.31
CA GLY A 288 34.25 1.75 -2.00
C GLY A 288 34.81 0.81 -3.08
N GLU A 289 36.11 0.50 -3.01
CA GLU A 289 36.72 -0.45 -3.96
C GLU A 289 36.14 -1.86 -3.90
N ARG A 290 35.69 -2.35 -2.73
CA ARG A 290 35.08 -3.69 -2.64
C ARG A 290 33.79 -3.76 -3.46
N LEU A 291 33.03 -2.66 -3.54
CA LEU A 291 31.82 -2.57 -4.36
C LEU A 291 32.18 -2.52 -5.85
N ARG A 292 33.12 -1.66 -6.27
CA ARG A 292 33.56 -1.57 -7.67
C ARG A 292 34.09 -2.90 -8.21
N ARG A 293 34.92 -3.61 -7.43
CA ARG A 293 35.45 -4.94 -7.78
C ARG A 293 34.39 -6.05 -7.81
N LEU A 294 33.19 -5.81 -7.28
CA LEU A 294 32.03 -6.69 -7.40
C LEU A 294 31.21 -6.36 -8.66
N GLU A 295 31.04 -5.06 -8.96
CA GLU A 295 30.39 -4.56 -10.17
C GLU A 295 31.17 -4.94 -11.44
N GLU A 296 32.50 -4.88 -11.39
CA GLU A 296 33.42 -5.37 -12.44
C GLU A 296 33.25 -6.87 -12.73
N LYS A 297 32.79 -7.65 -11.75
CA LYS A 297 32.42 -9.07 -11.89
C LYS A 297 30.94 -9.27 -12.27
N GLY A 298 30.23 -8.19 -12.58
CA GLY A 298 28.84 -8.20 -13.01
C GLY A 298 27.82 -8.33 -11.88
N VAL A 299 28.15 -8.03 -10.62
CA VAL A 299 27.16 -8.01 -9.54
C VAL A 299 27.02 -6.62 -8.95
N VAL A 300 25.81 -6.07 -9.11
CA VAL A 300 25.45 -4.73 -8.64
C VAL A 300 24.63 -4.88 -7.37
N VAL A 301 24.98 -4.12 -6.32
CA VAL A 301 24.20 -4.07 -5.07
C VAL A 301 23.82 -2.61 -4.81
N ARG A 302 22.53 -2.33 -4.59
CA ARG A 302 22.02 -0.96 -4.33
C ARG A 302 20.94 -0.93 -3.26
N PHE A 303 20.97 0.11 -2.42
CA PHE A 303 19.86 0.47 -1.55
C PHE A 303 18.76 1.18 -2.33
N VAL A 304 17.58 0.58 -2.40
CA VAL A 304 16.46 1.03 -3.22
C VAL A 304 15.53 1.90 -2.39
N ILE A 305 15.42 3.17 -2.77
CA ILE A 305 14.59 4.16 -2.08
C ILE A 305 13.98 5.15 -3.07
N GLY A 306 12.70 5.46 -2.90
CA GLY A 306 12.02 6.54 -3.59
C GLY A 306 12.38 7.92 -3.03
N HIS A 307 11.47 8.86 -3.19
CA HIS A 307 11.52 10.19 -2.59
C HIS A 307 10.40 10.39 -1.56
N SER A 308 10.47 11.48 -0.80
CA SER A 308 9.40 11.82 0.14
C SER A 308 8.20 12.47 -0.55
N ALA A 309 7.08 12.57 0.15
CA ALA A 309 5.87 13.26 -0.35
C ALA A 309 6.07 14.77 -0.59
N THR A 310 7.18 15.34 -0.13
CA THR A 310 7.63 16.71 -0.46
C THR A 310 9.03 16.66 -1.08
N PRO A 311 9.14 16.42 -2.40
CA PRO A 311 10.41 16.18 -3.09
C PRO A 311 11.48 17.25 -2.79
N GLY A 312 12.69 16.79 -2.46
CA GLY A 312 13.78 17.68 -2.02
C GLY A 312 13.65 18.18 -0.58
N GLY A 313 12.69 17.66 0.19
CA GLY A 313 12.48 17.92 1.62
C GLY A 313 13.62 17.39 2.51
N ALA A 314 13.47 17.56 3.82
CA ALA A 314 14.52 17.19 4.78
C ALA A 314 14.90 15.69 4.77
N LEU A 315 13.92 14.81 4.49
CA LEU A 315 14.14 13.37 4.37
C LEU A 315 14.94 13.02 3.10
N ASP A 316 14.62 13.65 1.96
CA ASP A 316 15.35 13.47 0.71
C ASP A 316 16.79 13.95 0.84
N ARG A 317 17.00 15.18 1.35
CA ARG A 317 18.35 15.74 1.52
C ARG A 317 19.23 14.91 2.46
N ALA A 318 18.64 14.20 3.43
CA ALA A 318 19.38 13.28 4.29
C ALA A 318 19.88 12.03 3.52
N ILE A 319 19.12 11.54 2.52
CA ILE A 319 19.55 10.47 1.62
C ILE A 319 20.56 10.99 0.59
N ASP A 320 20.37 12.21 0.06
CA ASP A 320 21.29 12.79 -0.92
C ASP A 320 22.71 13.02 -0.34
N VAL A 321 22.79 13.40 0.95
CA VAL A 321 24.07 13.44 1.70
C VAL A 321 24.65 12.03 1.87
N GLU A 322 23.83 11.05 2.26
CA GLU A 322 24.27 9.67 2.47
C GLU A 322 24.79 9.02 1.17
N ASP A 323 24.14 9.26 0.03
CA ASP A 323 24.57 8.76 -1.28
C ASP A 323 25.80 9.50 -1.84
N ALA A 324 25.96 10.80 -1.57
CA ALA A 324 27.17 11.53 -1.97
C ALA A 324 28.45 10.91 -1.36
N GLU A 325 28.35 10.45 -0.11
CA GLU A 325 29.40 9.72 0.61
C GLU A 325 29.55 8.26 0.15
N THR A 326 28.45 7.51 0.07
CA THR A 326 28.46 6.04 -0.07
C THR A 326 28.36 5.54 -1.52
N ARG A 327 27.59 6.24 -2.36
CA ARG A 327 27.32 5.95 -3.78
C ARG A 327 26.74 4.56 -4.02
N ASP A 328 25.96 4.07 -3.06
CA ASP A 328 25.35 2.74 -3.05
C ASP A 328 23.81 2.79 -3.12
N PHE A 329 23.19 3.93 -3.42
CA PHE A 329 21.73 4.00 -3.62
C PHE A 329 21.28 3.83 -5.08
N MET A 330 20.03 3.41 -5.21
CA MET A 330 19.20 3.59 -6.40
C MET A 330 17.98 4.41 -6.00
N ARG A 331 17.96 5.68 -6.41
CA ARG A 331 16.82 6.58 -6.24
C ARG A 331 15.73 6.21 -7.27
N LEU A 332 14.49 6.05 -6.81
CA LEU A 332 13.32 5.77 -7.65
C LEU A 332 12.39 7.00 -7.78
N ASP A 333 11.74 7.10 -8.94
CA ASP A 333 10.56 7.96 -9.12
C ASP A 333 9.34 7.30 -8.46
N HIS A 334 9.23 7.49 -7.15
CA HIS A 334 8.29 6.80 -6.28
C HIS A 334 8.13 7.54 -4.94
N VAL A 335 6.90 7.87 -4.54
CA VAL A 335 6.63 8.39 -3.19
C VAL A 335 6.69 7.25 -2.18
N GLU A 336 7.65 7.29 -1.25
CA GLU A 336 7.75 6.34 -0.15
C GLU A 336 6.51 6.40 0.77
N GLY A 337 5.87 5.24 0.98
CA GLY A 337 4.70 5.11 1.86
C GLY A 337 4.52 3.69 2.39
N TYR A 338 3.93 3.56 3.60
CA TYR A 338 3.78 2.27 4.29
C TYR A 338 2.93 1.24 3.50
N HIS A 339 1.98 1.71 2.69
CA HIS A 339 1.12 0.87 1.85
C HIS A 339 1.63 0.71 0.41
N GLU A 340 2.76 1.33 0.05
CA GLU A 340 3.22 1.46 -1.34
C GLU A 340 4.32 0.44 -1.73
N LEU A 341 4.63 -0.53 -0.87
CA LEU A 341 5.67 -1.54 -1.10
C LEU A 341 5.51 -2.31 -2.43
N SER A 342 4.28 -2.71 -2.77
CA SER A 342 3.96 -3.38 -4.05
C SER A 342 4.23 -2.47 -5.26
N SER A 343 4.05 -1.16 -5.11
CA SER A 343 4.41 -0.16 -6.13
C SER A 343 5.93 0.03 -6.22
N LYS A 344 6.61 0.09 -5.07
CA LYS A 344 8.06 0.24 -4.98
C LYS A 344 8.80 -0.90 -5.68
N THR A 345 8.40 -2.15 -5.42
CA THR A 345 8.95 -3.33 -6.11
C THR A 345 8.74 -3.26 -7.63
N ARG A 346 7.55 -2.82 -8.08
CA ARG A 346 7.26 -2.64 -9.50
C ARG A 346 8.18 -1.59 -10.14
N THR A 347 8.26 -0.39 -9.54
CA THR A 347 9.16 0.69 -10.01
C THR A 347 10.63 0.30 -9.92
N TYR A 348 11.04 -0.49 -8.92
CA TYR A 348 12.40 -1.02 -8.82
C TYR A 348 12.78 -1.87 -10.04
N PHE A 349 11.97 -2.87 -10.41
CA PHE A 349 12.29 -3.71 -11.57
C PHE A 349 12.30 -2.90 -12.88
N THR A 350 11.34 -1.98 -13.06
CA THR A 350 11.31 -1.03 -14.19
C THR A 350 12.59 -0.20 -14.28
N ALA A 351 13.03 0.42 -13.18
CA ALA A 351 14.23 1.24 -13.16
C ALA A 351 15.52 0.41 -13.31
N ALA A 352 15.57 -0.79 -12.72
CA ALA A 352 16.73 -1.67 -12.79
C ALA A 352 16.98 -2.19 -14.21
N VAL A 353 15.93 -2.63 -14.92
CA VAL A 353 16.00 -3.07 -16.34
C VAL A 353 16.36 -1.91 -17.28
N ALA A 354 15.92 -0.69 -16.97
CA ALA A 354 16.34 0.50 -17.71
C ALA A 354 17.82 0.89 -17.48
N THR A 355 18.40 0.50 -16.34
CA THR A 355 19.74 0.95 -15.91
C THR A 355 20.84 -0.09 -16.17
N TRP A 356 20.54 -1.38 -16.14
CA TRP A 356 21.50 -2.48 -16.35
C TRP A 356 20.94 -3.55 -17.29
N ASP A 357 21.82 -4.23 -18.03
CA ASP A 357 21.48 -5.41 -18.83
C ASP A 357 21.90 -6.68 -18.06
N ALA A 358 21.14 -7.01 -17.02
CA ALA A 358 21.41 -8.14 -16.12
C ALA A 358 20.71 -9.43 -16.55
N ASP A 359 21.34 -10.58 -16.29
CA ASP A 359 20.72 -11.89 -16.49
C ASP A 359 19.63 -12.15 -15.41
N PHE A 360 19.85 -11.69 -14.16
CA PHE A 360 18.90 -11.74 -13.03
C PHE A 360 18.75 -10.40 -12.29
N TYR A 361 17.57 -10.18 -11.72
CA TYR A 361 17.23 -9.06 -10.84
C TYR A 361 16.67 -9.59 -9.51
N VAL A 362 17.15 -9.06 -8.38
CA VAL A 362 16.90 -9.60 -7.03
C VAL A 362 16.38 -8.49 -6.13
N LYS A 363 15.27 -8.74 -5.42
CA LYS A 363 14.80 -7.89 -4.32
C LYS A 363 15.20 -8.51 -3.00
N VAL A 364 15.63 -7.69 -2.04
CA VAL A 364 16.00 -8.05 -0.67
C VAL A 364 15.43 -7.00 0.30
N ASP A 365 15.05 -7.37 1.51
CA ASP A 365 14.68 -6.42 2.58
C ASP A 365 15.89 -6.00 3.44
N ASP A 366 15.91 -4.76 3.94
CA ASP A 366 17.04 -4.20 4.69
C ASP A 366 17.26 -4.74 6.13
N ASP A 367 16.59 -5.85 6.49
CA ASP A 367 16.86 -6.64 7.68
C ASP A 367 17.21 -8.11 7.39
N VAL A 368 17.67 -8.44 6.19
CA VAL A 368 18.11 -9.81 5.81
C VAL A 368 19.64 -9.93 5.79
N HIS A 369 20.18 -11.08 6.21
CA HIS A 369 21.59 -11.45 5.99
C HIS A 369 21.71 -12.20 4.66
N VAL A 370 22.66 -11.83 3.81
CA VAL A 370 22.89 -12.46 2.49
C VAL A 370 24.36 -12.85 2.33
N ASN A 371 24.59 -14.03 1.74
CA ASN A 371 25.87 -14.51 1.26
C ASN A 371 25.90 -14.36 -0.27
N LEU A 372 26.59 -13.33 -0.76
CA LEU A 372 26.55 -12.91 -2.17
C LEU A 372 27.17 -13.94 -3.12
N GLY A 373 28.26 -14.58 -2.73
CA GLY A 373 28.92 -15.65 -3.48
C GLY A 373 28.06 -16.92 -3.56
N MET A 374 27.33 -17.26 -2.51
CA MET A 374 26.37 -18.36 -2.53
C MET A 374 25.14 -18.01 -3.39
N LEU A 375 24.53 -16.83 -3.20
CA LEU A 375 23.40 -16.36 -4.00
C LEU A 375 23.71 -16.40 -5.51
N THR A 376 24.85 -15.85 -5.91
CA THR A 376 25.30 -15.83 -7.32
C THR A 376 25.59 -17.23 -7.86
N SER A 377 26.21 -18.11 -7.07
CA SER A 377 26.42 -19.53 -7.39
C SER A 377 25.11 -20.33 -7.56
N ARG A 378 24.05 -19.99 -6.80
CA ARG A 378 22.71 -20.57 -7.01
C ARG A 378 22.08 -20.09 -8.31
N LEU A 379 22.06 -18.78 -8.57
CA LEU A 379 21.44 -18.19 -9.76
C LEU A 379 22.14 -18.62 -11.07
N ALA A 380 23.45 -18.87 -11.04
CA ALA A 380 24.22 -19.27 -12.22
C ALA A 380 23.66 -20.55 -12.89
N ARG A 381 23.12 -21.47 -12.08
CA ARG A 381 22.51 -22.74 -12.52
C ARG A 381 21.27 -22.57 -13.42
N TYR A 382 20.68 -21.38 -13.41
CA TYR A 382 19.44 -21.04 -14.11
C TYR A 382 19.67 -20.04 -15.25
N ARG A 383 20.91 -19.59 -15.45
CA ARG A 383 21.29 -18.51 -16.38
C ARG A 383 20.89 -18.75 -17.85
N THR A 384 20.82 -20.01 -18.27
CA THR A 384 20.43 -20.43 -19.62
C THR A 384 18.94 -20.70 -19.78
N ARG A 385 18.14 -20.59 -18.72
CA ARG A 385 16.70 -20.88 -18.73
C ARG A 385 15.89 -19.58 -18.85
N PRO A 386 14.85 -19.55 -19.71
CA PRO A 386 13.90 -18.43 -19.74
C PRO A 386 12.97 -18.48 -18.52
N ARG A 387 12.37 -17.33 -18.19
CA ARG A 387 11.24 -17.20 -17.24
C ARG A 387 11.43 -17.95 -15.92
N VAL A 388 12.50 -17.65 -15.19
CA VAL A 388 12.81 -18.26 -13.90
C VAL A 388 12.49 -17.31 -12.75
N TYR A 389 11.69 -17.78 -11.80
CA TYR A 389 11.42 -17.11 -10.52
C TYR A 389 12.01 -17.97 -9.39
N VAL A 390 13.06 -17.46 -8.74
CA VAL A 390 13.81 -18.16 -7.69
C VAL A 390 13.53 -17.54 -6.34
N GLY A 391 13.17 -18.36 -5.36
CA GLY A 391 12.95 -17.92 -3.99
C GLY A 391 12.65 -19.08 -3.06
N CYS A 392 12.46 -18.80 -1.78
CA CYS A 392 11.85 -19.79 -0.88
C CYS A 392 10.34 -19.79 -1.14
N MET A 393 9.84 -20.82 -1.82
CA MET A 393 8.46 -20.82 -2.32
C MET A 393 7.46 -21.25 -1.25
N LYS A 394 6.35 -20.53 -1.18
CA LYS A 394 5.26 -20.72 -0.22
C LYS A 394 3.89 -20.59 -0.90
N SER A 395 2.88 -21.10 -0.21
CA SER A 395 1.46 -20.80 -0.42
C SER A 395 0.78 -20.90 0.96
N GLY A 396 0.02 -19.88 1.32
CA GLY A 396 -0.61 -19.74 2.64
C GLY A 396 -2.05 -19.25 2.53
N PRO A 397 -2.84 -19.30 3.62
CA PRO A 397 -4.21 -18.81 3.63
C PRO A 397 -4.26 -17.32 3.24
N VAL A 398 -5.29 -16.94 2.50
CA VAL A 398 -5.52 -15.52 2.15
C VAL A 398 -5.92 -14.75 3.40
N LEU A 399 -5.33 -13.57 3.62
CA LEU A 399 -5.48 -12.78 4.84
C LEU A 399 -6.76 -11.93 4.83
N SER A 400 -7.93 -12.58 4.76
CA SER A 400 -9.26 -11.94 4.70
C SER A 400 -9.74 -11.29 6.00
N GLN A 401 -9.06 -11.53 7.13
CA GLN A 401 -9.49 -11.05 8.45
C GLN A 401 -9.05 -9.60 8.70
N LYS A 402 -10.01 -8.67 8.86
CA LYS A 402 -9.72 -7.27 9.20
C LYS A 402 -8.86 -7.18 10.48
N GLY A 403 -7.84 -6.33 10.44
CA GLY A 403 -6.95 -6.07 11.58
C GLY A 403 -5.67 -6.91 11.65
N VAL A 404 -5.50 -7.93 10.80
CA VAL A 404 -4.21 -8.63 10.69
C VAL A 404 -3.20 -7.81 9.85
N LYS A 405 -1.90 -8.00 10.11
CA LYS A 405 -0.83 -7.45 9.27
C LYS A 405 -0.98 -8.01 7.84
N TYR A 406 -0.98 -7.14 6.84
CA TYR A 406 -1.28 -7.47 5.44
C TYR A 406 -2.68 -8.07 5.20
N HIS A 407 -3.70 -7.63 5.95
CA HIS A 407 -5.10 -7.87 5.58
C HIS A 407 -5.33 -7.47 4.11
N GLU A 408 -5.86 -8.40 3.33
CA GLU A 408 -6.09 -8.25 1.90
C GLU A 408 -7.55 -7.86 1.64
N PRO A 409 -7.87 -6.58 1.36
CA PRO A 409 -9.26 -6.13 1.17
C PRO A 409 -9.93 -6.79 -0.04
N GLU A 410 -9.17 -7.24 -1.04
CA GLU A 410 -9.68 -7.90 -2.24
C GLU A 410 -9.47 -9.42 -2.19
N TYR A 411 -9.50 -10.02 -0.99
CA TYR A 411 -9.31 -11.45 -0.73
C TYR A 411 -10.20 -12.37 -1.59
N TRP A 412 -11.38 -11.89 -1.98
CA TRP A 412 -12.34 -12.57 -2.84
C TRP A 412 -11.83 -12.82 -4.27
N LYS A 413 -10.81 -12.09 -4.74
CA LYS A 413 -10.13 -12.36 -6.03
C LYS A 413 -9.36 -13.68 -6.05
N PHE A 414 -9.06 -14.22 -4.87
CA PHE A 414 -8.45 -15.55 -4.70
C PHE A 414 -9.52 -16.65 -4.56
N GLY A 415 -10.81 -16.33 -4.76
CA GLY A 415 -11.96 -17.21 -4.59
C GLY A 415 -12.53 -17.18 -3.17
N ASP A 416 -13.20 -18.28 -2.81
CA ASP A 416 -14.01 -18.39 -1.59
C ASP A 416 -13.19 -18.53 -0.28
N GLU A 417 -13.90 -18.48 0.85
CA GLU A 417 -13.30 -18.56 2.17
C GLU A 417 -12.57 -19.91 2.40
N GLY A 418 -11.34 -19.83 2.93
CA GLY A 418 -10.43 -20.97 3.09
C GLY A 418 -9.42 -21.14 1.95
N ASN A 419 -9.57 -20.42 0.83
CA ASN A 419 -8.58 -20.44 -0.25
C ASN A 419 -7.21 -19.89 0.18
N ARG A 420 -6.21 -20.23 -0.64
CA ARG A 420 -4.81 -19.85 -0.45
C ARG A 420 -4.34 -18.93 -1.56
N TYR A 421 -3.36 -18.09 -1.24
CA TYR A 421 -2.54 -17.44 -2.27
C TYR A 421 -1.90 -18.49 -3.19
N PHE A 422 -1.75 -18.18 -4.48
CA PHE A 422 -0.94 -18.94 -5.43
C PHE A 422 0.51 -19.15 -4.92
N ARG A 423 1.27 -20.02 -5.58
CA ARG A 423 2.69 -20.23 -5.24
C ARG A 423 3.48 -18.94 -5.52
N HIS A 424 4.17 -18.42 -4.52
CA HIS A 424 5.03 -17.23 -4.61
C HIS A 424 6.21 -17.34 -3.65
N ALA A 425 7.25 -16.54 -3.84
CA ALA A 425 8.41 -16.52 -2.94
C ALA A 425 8.12 -15.77 -1.62
N THR A 426 9.01 -15.92 -0.64
CA THR A 426 9.13 -15.03 0.53
C THR A 426 9.66 -13.65 0.15
N GLY A 427 8.96 -12.59 0.55
CA GLY A 427 9.34 -11.20 0.26
C GLY A 427 10.73 -10.79 0.76
N GLN A 428 11.24 -11.43 1.81
CA GLN A 428 12.56 -11.16 2.39
C GLN A 428 13.67 -11.20 1.34
N ILE A 429 13.63 -12.17 0.43
CA ILE A 429 14.51 -12.24 -0.74
C ILE A 429 13.93 -13.15 -1.83
N TYR A 430 14.00 -12.68 -3.07
CA TYR A 430 13.71 -13.48 -4.27
C TYR A 430 14.41 -12.88 -5.50
N ALA A 431 14.57 -13.69 -6.55
CA ALA A 431 15.16 -13.32 -7.82
C ALA A 431 14.26 -13.66 -9.00
N ILE A 432 14.27 -12.83 -10.04
CA ILE A 432 13.59 -13.08 -11.31
C ILE A 432 14.56 -12.90 -12.48
N SER A 433 14.39 -13.71 -13.53
CA SER A 433 15.16 -13.59 -14.76
C SER A 433 14.83 -12.31 -15.54
N LYS A 434 15.74 -11.91 -16.42
CA LYS A 434 15.64 -10.68 -17.23
C LYS A 434 14.31 -10.49 -17.93
N ASP A 435 13.77 -11.55 -18.53
CA ASP A 435 12.50 -11.52 -19.28
C ASP A 435 11.28 -11.25 -18.39
N LEU A 436 11.27 -11.76 -17.16
CA LEU A 436 10.23 -11.46 -16.17
C LEU A 436 10.34 -10.01 -15.64
N ALA A 437 11.55 -9.54 -15.36
CA ALA A 437 11.77 -8.14 -14.99
C ALA A 437 11.37 -7.18 -16.13
N SER A 438 11.66 -7.56 -17.38
CA SER A 438 11.26 -6.84 -18.59
C SER A 438 9.73 -6.85 -18.77
N TYR A 439 9.07 -7.99 -18.53
CA TYR A 439 7.61 -8.10 -18.53
C TYR A 439 6.99 -7.14 -17.51
N ILE A 440 7.52 -7.08 -16.28
CA ILE A 440 7.07 -6.14 -15.24
C ILE A 440 7.25 -4.69 -15.70
N SER A 441 8.41 -4.36 -16.27
CA SER A 441 8.71 -3.03 -16.79
C SER A 441 7.77 -2.59 -17.93
N ILE A 442 7.38 -3.51 -18.82
CA ILE A 442 6.51 -3.21 -19.96
C ILE A 442 5.04 -3.10 -19.53
N ASN A 443 4.58 -3.99 -18.65
CA ASN A 443 3.17 -4.11 -18.27
C ASN A 443 2.82 -3.34 -17.00
N GLN A 444 3.78 -2.63 -16.38
CA GLN A 444 3.63 -1.89 -15.12
C GLN A 444 2.26 -1.20 -14.92
N PRO A 445 1.69 -0.44 -15.89
CA PRO A 445 0.40 0.22 -15.73
C PRO A 445 -0.78 -0.70 -15.40
N ILE A 446 -0.81 -1.91 -15.96
CA ILE A 446 -1.90 -2.89 -15.78
C ILE A 446 -1.64 -3.91 -14.67
N LEU A 447 -0.43 -3.94 -14.10
CA LEU A 447 -0.09 -4.88 -13.02
C LEU A 447 -0.77 -4.48 -11.70
N HIS A 448 -1.77 -5.28 -11.33
CA HIS A 448 -2.57 -5.11 -10.12
C HIS A 448 -1.74 -5.31 -8.85
N ARG A 449 -1.96 -4.48 -7.83
CA ARG A 449 -1.21 -4.46 -6.57
C ARG A 449 -2.08 -4.99 -5.44
N PHE A 450 -1.64 -6.06 -4.81
CA PHE A 450 -2.22 -6.60 -3.58
C PHE A 450 -1.58 -5.96 -2.34
N ALA A 451 -2.24 -6.08 -1.18
CA ALA A 451 -1.80 -5.52 0.10
C ALA A 451 -0.50 -6.15 0.64
N ASN A 452 -0.09 -7.28 0.06
CA ASN A 452 1.22 -7.89 0.27
C ASN A 452 2.04 -7.86 -1.02
N GLU A 453 3.33 -7.54 -0.87
CA GLU A 453 4.27 -7.27 -1.96
C GLU A 453 4.73 -8.55 -2.66
N ASP A 454 5.01 -9.62 -1.90
CA ASP A 454 5.42 -10.91 -2.46
C ASP A 454 4.26 -11.68 -3.12
N VAL A 455 3.03 -11.48 -2.63
CA VAL A 455 1.79 -11.90 -3.31
C VAL A 455 1.62 -11.11 -4.61
N SER A 456 1.85 -9.80 -4.62
CA SER A 456 1.73 -8.98 -5.84
C SER A 456 2.64 -9.50 -6.96
N LEU A 457 3.92 -9.79 -6.66
CA LEU A 457 4.82 -10.37 -7.65
C LEU A 457 4.34 -11.73 -8.17
N GLY A 458 3.89 -12.63 -7.29
CA GLY A 458 3.34 -13.92 -7.71
C GLY A 458 2.14 -13.78 -8.67
N ALA A 459 1.28 -12.79 -8.44
CA ALA A 459 0.13 -12.51 -9.31
C ALA A 459 0.55 -12.05 -10.72
N TRP A 460 1.65 -11.30 -10.85
CA TRP A 460 2.15 -10.84 -12.14
C TRP A 460 2.78 -11.97 -12.97
N LEU A 461 3.17 -13.07 -12.31
CA LEU A 461 3.89 -14.19 -12.92
C LEU A 461 3.02 -15.45 -13.12
N ILE A 462 1.90 -15.61 -12.40
CA ILE A 462 1.07 -16.83 -12.44
C ILE A 462 0.39 -17.08 -13.80
N GLY A 463 0.16 -16.02 -14.58
CA GLY A 463 -0.37 -16.10 -15.95
C GLY A 463 0.69 -16.36 -17.03
N LEU A 464 1.95 -16.55 -16.64
CA LEU A 464 3.08 -16.77 -17.52
C LEU A 464 3.67 -18.18 -17.31
N GLU A 465 4.28 -18.74 -18.35
CA GLU A 465 4.97 -20.02 -18.28
C GLU A 465 6.32 -19.87 -17.55
N VAL A 466 6.29 -19.91 -16.21
CA VAL A 466 7.42 -19.55 -15.31
C VAL A 466 7.90 -20.75 -14.51
N GLU A 467 9.21 -21.04 -14.55
CA GLU A 467 9.84 -22.00 -13.64
C GLU A 467 9.92 -21.41 -12.22
N HIS A 468 9.09 -21.92 -11.31
CA HIS A 468 9.04 -21.52 -9.90
C HIS A 468 10.02 -22.35 -9.05
N VAL A 469 11.27 -21.91 -8.97
CA VAL A 469 12.36 -22.58 -8.24
C VAL A 469 12.26 -22.32 -6.73
N ASP A 470 12.15 -23.40 -5.96
CA ASP A 470 12.07 -23.39 -4.49
C ASP A 470 13.44 -23.60 -3.83
N ASP A 471 14.29 -22.57 -3.85
CA ASP A 471 15.61 -22.64 -3.20
C ASP A 471 15.50 -22.31 -1.71
N ARG A 472 15.44 -23.37 -0.89
CA ARG A 472 15.40 -23.28 0.58
C ARG A 472 16.65 -22.64 1.20
N SER A 473 17.74 -22.45 0.47
CA SER A 473 18.91 -21.71 0.96
C SER A 473 18.66 -20.19 1.06
N LEU A 474 17.56 -19.69 0.49
CA LEU A 474 17.12 -18.28 0.57
C LEU A 474 16.23 -17.98 1.79
N CYS A 475 15.98 -18.96 2.67
CA CYS A 475 15.11 -18.78 3.85
C CYS A 475 15.56 -19.59 5.07
N CYS A 476 16.88 -19.65 5.31
CA CYS A 476 17.39 -20.20 6.55
C CYS A 476 16.99 -19.31 7.74
N ALA A 477 16.80 -19.93 8.91
CA ALA A 477 16.72 -19.18 10.15
C ALA A 477 18.12 -18.66 10.55
N THR A 478 18.16 -17.63 11.37
CA THR A 478 19.42 -17.14 11.98
C THR A 478 20.02 -18.19 12.94
N PRO A 479 21.23 -17.98 13.54
CA PRO A 479 21.85 -18.99 14.40
C PRO A 479 20.89 -19.52 15.48
N PRO A 480 20.83 -20.85 15.68
CA PRO A 480 21.82 -21.83 15.22
C PRO A 480 21.64 -22.40 13.80
N ASP A 481 20.52 -22.19 13.11
CA ASP A 481 20.19 -22.91 11.87
C ASP A 481 21.18 -22.66 10.71
N CYS A 482 21.38 -21.41 10.32
CA CYS A 482 22.34 -21.08 9.26
C CYS A 482 23.81 -21.40 9.64
N GLU A 483 24.11 -21.52 10.93
CA GLU A 483 25.46 -21.83 11.43
C GLU A 483 25.75 -23.33 11.32
N TRP A 484 24.84 -24.19 11.80
CA TRP A 484 24.93 -25.64 11.61
C TRP A 484 24.92 -26.02 10.13
N LYS A 485 24.10 -25.34 9.31
CA LYS A 485 24.09 -25.55 7.85
C LYS A 485 25.43 -25.20 7.20
N LYS A 486 26.07 -24.09 7.61
CA LYS A 486 27.43 -23.73 7.17
C LYS A 486 28.48 -24.77 7.63
N GLN A 487 28.41 -25.23 8.88
CA GLN A 487 29.30 -26.28 9.40
C GLN A 487 29.14 -27.60 8.61
N ALA A 488 27.93 -27.93 8.18
CA ALA A 488 27.62 -29.06 7.31
C ALA A 488 27.87 -28.79 5.80
N GLY A 489 28.63 -27.75 5.43
CA GLY A 489 28.95 -27.38 4.04
C GLY A 489 27.78 -26.81 3.21
N ASN A 490 26.57 -26.77 3.78
CA ASN A 490 25.33 -26.34 3.14
C ASN A 490 25.05 -24.85 3.42
N VAL A 491 26.04 -23.99 3.16
CA VAL A 491 25.96 -22.54 3.42
C VAL A 491 24.70 -21.94 2.75
N CYS A 492 23.92 -21.19 3.54
CA CYS A 492 22.71 -20.52 3.08
C CYS A 492 23.03 -19.32 2.19
N ALA A 493 22.19 -19.06 1.19
CA ALA A 493 22.25 -17.83 0.38
C ALA A 493 21.69 -16.63 1.16
N ALA A 494 20.67 -16.83 2.00
CA ALA A 494 20.14 -15.80 2.90
C ALA A 494 19.58 -16.37 4.22
N SER A 495 19.59 -15.54 5.27
CA SER A 495 19.14 -15.90 6.62
C SER A 495 18.32 -14.77 7.28
N PHE A 496 17.19 -15.10 7.91
CA PHE A 496 16.31 -14.15 8.61
C PHE A 496 15.42 -14.83 9.67
N ASP A 497 14.70 -14.05 10.50
CA ASP A 497 13.77 -14.60 11.50
C ASP A 497 12.32 -14.52 11.04
N TRP A 498 11.66 -15.67 10.92
CA TRP A 498 10.24 -15.76 10.53
C TRP A 498 9.32 -14.97 11.47
N SER A 499 9.63 -14.93 12.77
CA SER A 499 8.88 -14.20 13.80
C SER A 499 8.87 -12.68 13.64
N CYS A 500 9.87 -12.10 12.96
CA CYS A 500 9.94 -10.67 12.67
C CYS A 500 9.70 -10.32 11.19
N SER A 501 9.50 -11.33 10.32
CA SER A 501 9.49 -11.17 8.86
C SER A 501 10.79 -10.58 8.30
N GLY A 502 11.93 -10.92 8.91
CA GLY A 502 13.21 -10.22 8.80
C GLY A 502 14.07 -10.53 10.03
N ILE A 503 15.32 -10.08 10.14
CA ILE A 503 16.12 -10.31 11.35
C ILE A 503 15.57 -9.48 12.51
N CYS A 504 15.13 -10.16 13.58
CA CYS A 504 14.71 -9.53 14.82
C CYS A 504 15.88 -8.70 15.40
N LYS A 505 15.67 -7.39 15.62
CA LYS A 505 16.73 -6.44 16.02
C LYS A 505 17.94 -6.46 15.07
N SER A 506 17.69 -6.36 13.76
CA SER A 506 18.73 -6.42 12.71
C SER A 506 19.94 -5.52 12.94
N VAL A 507 19.77 -4.29 13.41
CA VAL A 507 20.87 -3.37 13.74
C VAL A 507 21.86 -3.99 14.73
N ASP A 508 21.36 -4.63 15.78
CA ASP A 508 22.17 -5.22 16.86
C ASP A 508 22.74 -6.59 16.45
N ARG A 509 21.94 -7.40 15.73
CA ARG A 509 22.24 -8.83 15.48
C ARG A 509 22.93 -9.12 14.14
N MET A 510 22.87 -8.23 13.15
CA MET A 510 23.44 -8.47 11.81
C MET A 510 24.92 -8.86 11.87
N ARG A 511 25.73 -8.18 12.71
CA ARG A 511 27.16 -8.46 12.85
C ARG A 511 27.44 -9.87 13.39
N ALA A 512 26.73 -10.28 14.44
CA ALA A 512 26.88 -11.63 15.01
C ALA A 512 26.40 -12.72 14.04
N ILE A 513 25.28 -12.50 13.35
CA ILE A 513 24.74 -13.42 12.32
C ILE A 513 25.73 -13.54 11.15
N HIS A 514 26.32 -12.43 10.70
CA HIS A 514 27.32 -12.46 9.63
C HIS A 514 28.61 -13.18 10.06
N SER A 515 29.11 -13.00 11.28
CA SER A 515 30.26 -13.78 11.78
C SER A 515 29.96 -15.29 11.82
N ALA A 516 28.79 -15.69 12.32
CA ALA A 516 28.39 -17.09 12.40
C ALA A 516 28.14 -17.69 11.01
N CYS A 517 27.23 -17.11 10.21
CA CYS A 517 26.68 -17.69 8.99
C CYS A 517 27.27 -17.14 7.68
N GLY A 518 28.19 -16.16 7.75
CA GLY A 518 28.86 -15.57 6.60
C GLY A 518 29.76 -16.55 5.85
N GLU A 519 29.78 -16.45 4.52
CA GLU A 519 30.62 -17.24 3.61
C GLU A 519 32.12 -16.85 3.64
N GLY A 520 32.44 -15.65 4.14
CA GLY A 520 33.81 -15.13 4.26
C GLY A 520 34.32 -14.38 3.02
N ASP A 521 35.23 -13.41 3.23
CA ASP A 521 35.70 -12.42 2.23
C ASP A 521 36.19 -13.02 0.89
N GLY A 522 36.65 -14.28 0.87
CA GLY A 522 37.14 -14.96 -0.34
C GLY A 522 36.07 -15.63 -1.20
N ALA A 523 34.92 -16.03 -0.63
CA ALA A 523 33.96 -16.91 -1.31
C ALA A 523 33.37 -16.29 -2.58
N VAL A 524 33.04 -15.00 -2.50
CA VAL A 524 32.60 -14.19 -3.65
C VAL A 524 33.57 -14.31 -4.82
N SER A 525 34.88 -14.16 -4.59
CA SER A 525 35.88 -14.18 -5.67
C SER A 525 36.07 -15.56 -6.30
N ASN A 526 35.99 -16.64 -5.50
CA ASN A 526 36.17 -18.00 -6.00
C ASN A 526 34.94 -18.49 -6.77
N ASN A 527 33.73 -18.15 -6.32
CA ASN A 527 32.50 -18.61 -6.97
C ASN A 527 32.29 -17.98 -8.36
N PHE A 528 32.76 -16.75 -8.60
CA PHE A 528 32.76 -16.17 -9.96
C PHE A 528 33.63 -16.95 -10.96
N ALA A 529 34.76 -17.51 -10.53
CA ALA A 529 35.61 -18.30 -11.42
C ALA A 529 34.90 -19.58 -11.89
N ALA A 530 34.14 -20.22 -11.01
CA ALA A 530 33.29 -21.36 -11.36
C ALA A 530 32.07 -20.95 -12.22
N ALA A 531 31.39 -19.85 -11.88
CA ALA A 531 30.20 -19.36 -12.59
C ALA A 531 30.50 -18.65 -13.93
N ALA A 532 31.77 -18.42 -14.27
CA ALA A 532 32.23 -17.96 -15.59
C ALA A 532 32.77 -19.10 -16.47
N ALA A 533 32.91 -20.31 -15.92
CA ALA A 533 33.35 -21.52 -16.61
C ALA A 533 32.20 -22.50 -16.93
N ALA A 534 30.95 -22.06 -16.74
CA ALA A 534 29.70 -22.79 -16.96
C ALA A 534 28.64 -21.86 -17.57
#